data_AF-A0A7S0UCU4-F1
#
_entry.id   AF-A0A7S0UCU4-F1
#
_cell.length_a   1.000
_cell.length_b   1.000
_cell.length_c   1.000
_cell.angle_alpha   90.00
_cell.angle_beta   90.00
_cell.angle_gamma   90.00
#
_symmetry.space_group_name_H-M   'P 1'
#
loop_
_entity.id
_entity.type
_entity.pdbx_description
1 polymer ?
#
loop_
_entity_poly.entity_id
_entity_poly.type
_entity_poly.pdbx_seq_one_letter_code
_entity_poly.pdbx_strand_id
1 'polypeptide(L)'
;RYRPCYWSSLPTDDAASNEWIWIKLRGVACLVSEVSVYPYEAYWQPRDNETGTCPIYSPQALQWEFGHFGEVPEGGEGDVWAATDRVNVPHGAEGKRVRLERPLLVLGGEARVRLLGRVQRQTFESMGEYYTCVQHLSVAGW
;
A
#
# COMPACT_ATOMS: atom_id res chain seq x y z
N ARG A 1 -9.31 -21.70 -10.24
CA ARG A 1 -8.42 -22.05 -9.10
C ARG A 1 -7.61 -20.80 -8.79
N TYR A 2 -8.07 -19.96 -7.84
CA TYR A 2 -7.39 -18.71 -7.48
C TYR A 2 -6.01 -19.05 -6.89
N ARG A 3 -4.93 -18.55 -7.49
CA ARG A 3 -3.65 -18.51 -6.78
C ARG A 3 -3.73 -17.29 -5.86
N PRO A 4 -3.62 -17.45 -4.53
CA PRO A 4 -3.51 -16.30 -3.63
C PRO A 4 -2.13 -15.65 -3.85
N CYS A 5 -2.00 -14.77 -4.83
CA CYS A 5 -0.84 -13.91 -4.91
C CYS A 5 -1.07 -12.71 -3.99
N TYR A 6 -0.10 -12.47 -3.11
CA TYR A 6 -0.01 -11.26 -2.31
C TYR A 6 1.45 -10.82 -2.29
N TRP A 7 1.66 -9.54 -2.03
CA TRP A 7 2.95 -9.01 -1.64
C TRP A 7 3.01 -8.94 -0.11
N SER A 8 4.17 -9.21 0.48
CA SER A 8 4.42 -9.10 1.92
C SER A 8 5.61 -8.20 2.18
N SER A 9 5.54 -7.42 3.25
CA SER A 9 6.71 -6.75 3.81
C SER A 9 7.69 -7.75 4.42
N LEU A 10 8.90 -7.27 4.75
CA LEU A 10 9.77 -7.95 5.69
C LEU A 10 9.16 -7.94 7.10
N PRO A 11 9.51 -8.90 7.98
CA PRO A 11 9.15 -8.84 9.40
C PRO A 11 9.72 -7.61 10.10
N THR A 12 9.13 -7.26 11.23
CA THR A 12 9.63 -6.24 12.17
C THR A 12 9.09 -6.52 13.57
N ASP A 13 9.76 -6.04 14.60
CA ASP A 13 9.23 -5.96 15.96
C ASP A 13 8.46 -4.65 16.24
N ASP A 14 8.64 -3.63 15.38
CA ASP A 14 8.00 -2.32 15.51
C ASP A 14 6.70 -2.17 14.70
N ALA A 15 5.57 -2.07 15.41
CA ALA A 15 4.25 -1.82 14.84
C ALA A 15 4.12 -0.48 14.10
N ALA A 16 4.98 0.50 14.41
CA ALA A 16 4.97 1.81 13.77
C ALA A 16 5.80 1.86 12.48
N SER A 17 6.55 0.80 12.18
CA SER A 17 7.39 0.75 10.98
C SER A 17 6.57 0.84 9.70
N ASN A 18 7.10 1.60 8.75
CA ASN A 18 6.48 1.86 7.46
C ASN A 18 7.09 0.99 6.37
N GLU A 19 6.40 0.87 5.25
CA GLU A 19 6.92 0.18 4.07
C GLU A 19 6.46 0.86 2.78
N TRP A 20 7.13 0.60 1.66
CA TRP A 20 6.77 1.19 0.37
C TRP A 20 6.53 0.14 -0.70
N ILE A 21 5.51 0.37 -1.52
CA ILE A 21 5.32 -0.34 -2.78
C ILE A 21 5.39 0.66 -3.92
N TRP A 22 6.32 0.40 -4.83
CA TRP A 22 6.58 1.20 -6.02
C TRP A 22 5.77 0.69 -7.20
N ILE A 23 5.19 1.62 -7.97
CA ILE A 23 4.28 1.34 -9.08
C ILE A 23 4.70 2.17 -10.29
N LYS A 24 5.01 1.49 -11.39
CA LYS A 24 5.17 2.13 -12.69
C LYS A 24 3.79 2.35 -13.32
N LEU A 25 3.47 3.60 -13.63
CA LEU A 25 2.26 3.97 -14.34
C LEU A 25 2.38 3.60 -15.83
N ARG A 26 1.25 3.59 -16.54
CA ARG A 26 1.20 3.16 -17.95
C ARG A 26 1.85 4.15 -18.91
N GLY A 27 1.90 5.42 -18.56
CA GLY A 27 2.48 6.48 -19.36
C GLY A 27 3.38 7.37 -18.52
N VAL A 28 4.23 8.15 -19.20
CA VAL A 28 5.07 9.17 -18.56
C VAL A 28 4.28 10.41 -18.13
N ALA A 29 3.06 10.56 -18.64
CA ALA A 29 2.08 11.55 -18.20
C ALA A 29 0.74 10.83 -18.00
N CYS A 30 0.19 10.91 -16.78
CA CYS A 30 -1.09 10.30 -16.42
C CYS A 30 -1.92 11.27 -15.59
N LEU A 31 -3.24 11.28 -15.79
CA LEU A 31 -4.19 11.97 -14.94
C LEU A 31 -4.77 10.97 -13.94
N VAL A 32 -4.24 10.94 -12.71
CA VAL A 32 -4.68 10.03 -11.65
C VAL A 32 -5.91 10.59 -10.96
N SER A 33 -6.99 9.81 -10.86
CA SER A 33 -8.25 10.22 -10.21
C SER A 33 -8.64 9.33 -9.04
N GLU A 34 -8.12 8.12 -8.96
CA GLU A 34 -8.46 7.17 -7.91
C GLU A 34 -7.29 6.25 -7.57
N VAL A 35 -7.16 5.93 -6.29
CA VAL A 35 -6.20 4.96 -5.78
C VAL A 35 -6.91 3.94 -4.89
N SER A 36 -6.40 2.71 -4.85
CA SER A 36 -6.94 1.70 -3.94
C SER A 36 -5.89 0.74 -3.42
N VAL A 37 -6.13 0.23 -2.20
CA VAL A 37 -5.40 -0.88 -1.58
C VAL A 37 -6.40 -1.90 -1.05
N TYR A 38 -6.05 -3.17 -1.15
CA TYR A 38 -6.76 -4.28 -0.54
C TYR A 38 -5.76 -5.10 0.27
N PRO A 39 -5.86 -5.08 1.62
CA PRO A 39 -5.09 -5.94 2.49
C PRO A 39 -5.30 -7.42 2.16
N TYR A 40 -4.30 -8.25 2.47
CA TYR A 40 -4.42 -9.69 2.33
C TYR A 40 -4.99 -10.32 3.60
N GLU A 41 -6.07 -11.09 3.44
CA GLU A 41 -6.60 -12.00 4.45
C GLU A 41 -5.90 -13.35 4.37
N ALA A 42 -5.22 -13.74 5.45
CA ALA A 42 -4.48 -14.99 5.53
C ALA A 42 -5.42 -16.16 5.87
N TYR A 43 -6.25 -16.56 4.92
CA TYR A 43 -7.26 -17.62 5.08
C TYR A 43 -6.69 -19.01 5.42
N TRP A 44 -5.37 -19.18 5.28
CA TRP A 44 -4.64 -20.41 5.61
C TRP A 44 -4.15 -20.44 7.06
N GLN A 45 -4.24 -19.32 7.80
CA GLN A 45 -3.94 -19.26 9.22
C GLN A 45 -5.20 -19.60 10.05
N PRO A 46 -5.02 -20.09 11.29
CA PRO A 46 -6.14 -20.28 12.21
C PRO A 46 -6.98 -19.00 12.36
N ARG A 47 -8.29 -19.18 12.44
CA ARG A 47 -9.21 -18.07 12.74
C ARG A 47 -8.98 -17.60 14.16
N ASP A 48 -9.13 -16.31 14.36
CA ASP A 48 -9.21 -15.73 15.69
C ASP A 48 -10.43 -16.29 16.44
N ASN A 49 -10.24 -16.70 17.70
CA ASN A 49 -11.27 -17.38 18.48
C ASN A 49 -12.37 -16.42 18.97
N GLU A 50 -12.07 -15.12 19.09
CA GLU A 50 -13.01 -14.09 19.53
C GLU A 50 -13.81 -13.54 18.34
N THR A 51 -13.13 -13.21 17.25
CA THR A 51 -13.77 -12.58 16.07
C THR A 51 -14.27 -13.59 15.05
N GLY A 52 -13.77 -14.83 15.06
CA GLY A 52 -14.08 -15.86 14.06
C GLY A 52 -13.51 -15.59 12.66
N THR A 53 -12.68 -14.54 12.51
CA THR A 53 -12.12 -14.12 11.22
C THR A 53 -10.71 -14.65 11.01
N CYS A 54 -10.26 -14.76 9.76
CA CYS A 54 -8.85 -15.03 9.50
C CYS A 54 -8.03 -13.75 9.76
N PRO A 55 -6.74 -13.86 10.08
CA PRO A 55 -5.87 -12.70 10.28
C PRO A 55 -5.77 -11.83 9.02
N ILE A 56 -5.83 -10.50 9.20
CA ILE A 56 -5.73 -9.52 8.11
C ILE A 56 -4.48 -8.68 8.33
N TYR A 57 -3.52 -8.78 7.41
CA TYR A 57 -2.24 -8.08 7.54
C TYR A 57 -2.30 -6.68 6.92
N SER A 58 -3.24 -5.85 7.39
CA SER A 58 -3.43 -4.48 6.90
C SER A 58 -2.38 -3.50 7.46
N PRO A 59 -1.99 -2.48 6.69
CA PRO A 59 -1.37 -1.30 7.29
C PRO A 59 -2.39 -0.53 8.14
N GLN A 60 -1.94 0.39 8.99
CA GLN A 60 -2.83 1.26 9.77
C GLN A 60 -3.35 2.42 8.90
N ALA A 61 -2.49 2.98 8.06
CA ALA A 61 -2.84 4.05 7.13
C ALA A 61 -2.03 3.96 5.84
N LEU A 62 -2.37 4.81 4.87
CA LEU A 62 -1.66 4.96 3.61
C LEU A 62 -1.33 6.42 3.36
N GLN A 63 -0.28 6.64 2.60
CA GLN A 63 -0.06 7.90 1.89
C GLN A 63 0.42 7.59 0.48
N TRP A 64 -0.26 8.12 -0.52
CA TRP A 64 0.17 7.98 -1.90
C TRP A 64 1.09 9.12 -2.27
N GLU A 65 2.12 8.81 -3.04
CA GLU A 65 3.08 9.79 -3.51
C GLU A 65 3.26 9.58 -5.01
N PHE A 66 3.18 10.67 -5.77
CA PHE A 66 3.29 10.69 -7.22
C PHE A 66 4.44 11.59 -7.65
N GLY A 67 5.20 11.16 -8.63
CA GLY A 67 6.41 11.88 -9.00
C GLY A 67 7.26 11.17 -10.04
N HIS A 68 8.55 11.48 -9.98
CA HIS A 68 9.57 11.01 -10.90
C HIS A 68 10.83 10.60 -10.11
N PHE A 69 11.37 9.42 -10.44
CA PHE A 69 12.73 9.04 -10.16
C PHE A 69 13.70 9.51 -11.24
N GLY A 70 14.72 10.26 -10.83
CA GLY A 70 15.86 10.59 -11.69
C GLY A 70 16.10 12.08 -11.89
N GLU A 71 16.87 12.40 -12.93
CA GLU A 71 17.28 13.77 -13.24
C GLU A 71 16.09 14.60 -13.71
N VAL A 72 15.82 15.70 -12.98
CA VAL A 72 14.85 16.72 -13.41
C VAL A 72 15.36 17.33 -14.73
N PRO A 73 14.52 17.49 -15.78
CA PRO A 73 14.97 17.96 -17.10
C PRO A 73 15.62 19.36 -17.18
N GLU A 74 15.81 20.04 -16.05
CA GLU A 74 16.40 21.38 -15.94
C GLU A 74 17.47 21.47 -14.83
N GLY A 75 18.26 20.42 -14.62
CA GLY A 75 19.44 20.47 -13.73
C GLY A 75 19.12 20.54 -12.23
N GLY A 76 17.89 20.16 -11.84
CA GLY A 76 17.53 19.92 -10.46
C GLY A 76 17.95 18.51 -10.02
N GLU A 77 18.66 18.43 -8.90
CA GLU A 77 19.01 17.16 -8.25
C GLU A 77 17.91 16.83 -7.22
N GLY A 78 17.31 15.64 -7.32
CA GLY A 78 16.44 15.08 -6.28
C GLY A 78 15.04 14.67 -6.75
N ASP A 79 14.48 13.67 -6.08
CA ASP A 79 13.15 13.16 -6.38
C ASP A 79 12.07 14.16 -5.95
N VAL A 80 11.21 14.59 -6.88
CA VAL A 80 10.06 15.45 -6.58
C VAL A 80 8.81 14.58 -6.44
N TRP A 81 8.25 14.52 -5.23
CA TRP A 81 7.04 13.77 -4.90
C TRP A 81 5.94 14.69 -4.38
N ALA A 82 4.76 14.61 -4.99
CA ALA A 82 3.53 15.15 -4.44
C ALA A 82 2.82 14.06 -3.63
N ALA A 83 2.64 14.28 -2.33
CA ALA A 83 1.95 13.35 -1.45
C ALA A 83 0.46 13.69 -1.35
N THR A 84 -0.40 12.67 -1.31
CA THR A 84 -1.79 12.82 -0.89
C THR A 84 -1.87 13.00 0.62
N ASP A 85 -3.06 13.34 1.11
CA ASP A 85 -3.35 13.19 2.53
C ASP A 85 -3.21 11.74 2.99
N ARG A 86 -2.95 11.59 4.30
CA ARG A 86 -2.95 10.28 4.95
C ARG A 86 -4.37 9.76 5.06
N VAL A 87 -4.55 8.49 4.72
CA VAL A 87 -5.86 7.84 4.78
C VAL A 87 -5.77 6.60 5.67
N ASN A 88 -6.58 6.56 6.72
CA ASN A 88 -6.68 5.37 7.56
C ASN A 88 -7.27 4.20 6.76
N VAL A 89 -6.69 3.03 6.97
CA VAL A 89 -7.18 1.78 6.39
C VAL A 89 -7.98 1.07 7.46
N PRO A 90 -9.29 0.83 7.24
CA PRO A 90 -10.06 -0.03 8.12
C PRO A 90 -9.36 -1.38 8.23
N HIS A 91 -9.33 -1.94 9.43
CA HIS A 91 -8.80 -3.29 9.62
C HIS A 91 -9.82 -4.30 9.11
N GLY A 92 -9.75 -4.58 7.81
CA GLY A 92 -10.73 -5.37 7.08
C GLY A 92 -10.26 -5.74 5.66
N ALA A 93 -10.86 -6.78 5.09
CA ALA A 93 -10.52 -7.31 3.77
C ALA A 93 -11.16 -6.51 2.63
N GLU A 94 -12.14 -5.65 2.94
CA GLU A 94 -12.82 -4.78 1.98
C GLU A 94 -11.91 -3.73 1.34
N GLY A 95 -10.76 -3.47 1.95
CA GLY A 95 -9.77 -2.51 1.47
C GLY A 95 -10.24 -1.06 1.53
N LYS A 96 -9.45 -0.19 0.90
CA LYS A 96 -9.73 1.24 0.84
C LYS A 96 -9.55 1.73 -0.59
N ARG A 97 -10.61 2.33 -1.13
CA ARG A 97 -10.60 3.08 -2.39
C ARG A 97 -10.80 4.55 -2.07
N VAL A 98 -9.96 5.40 -2.68
CA VAL A 98 -9.95 6.84 -2.46
C VAL A 98 -10.03 7.52 -3.81
N ARG A 99 -11.12 8.26 -4.03
CA ARG A 99 -11.23 9.20 -5.15
C ARG A 99 -10.61 10.51 -4.72
N LEU A 100 -9.73 11.04 -5.55
CA LEU A 100 -9.12 12.34 -5.32
C LEU A 100 -10.16 13.42 -5.62
N GLU A 101 -10.27 14.42 -4.76
CA GLU A 101 -11.21 15.54 -4.96
C GLU A 101 -10.96 16.25 -6.30
N ARG A 102 -9.69 16.29 -6.71
CA ARG A 102 -9.24 16.75 -8.02
C ARG A 102 -8.25 15.73 -8.58
N PRO A 103 -8.40 15.31 -9.85
CA PRO A 103 -7.41 14.46 -10.49
C PRO A 103 -6.03 15.13 -10.51
N LEU A 104 -4.97 14.35 -10.30
CA LEU A 104 -3.59 14.80 -10.28
C LEU A 104 -2.93 14.50 -11.63
N LEU A 105 -2.37 15.51 -12.28
CA LEU A 105 -1.47 15.30 -13.41
C LEU A 105 -0.12 14.82 -12.86
N VAL A 106 0.21 13.57 -13.13
CA VAL A 106 1.47 12.94 -12.73
C VAL A 106 2.39 12.88 -13.94
N LEU A 107 3.55 13.51 -13.83
CA LEU A 107 4.62 13.49 -14.82
C LEU A 107 5.78 12.64 -14.29
N GLY A 108 6.40 11.84 -15.14
CA GLY A 108 7.45 10.88 -14.77
C GLY A 108 6.99 9.42 -14.77
N GLY A 109 5.67 9.19 -14.71
CA GLY A 109 5.07 7.87 -14.86
C GLY A 109 5.27 6.94 -13.67
N GLU A 110 5.43 7.49 -12.47
CA GLU A 110 5.67 6.70 -11.27
C GLU A 110 4.76 7.13 -10.11
N ALA A 111 4.41 6.13 -9.31
CA ALA A 111 3.70 6.29 -8.06
C ALA A 111 4.31 5.37 -7.01
N ARG A 112 4.20 5.75 -5.75
CA ARG A 112 4.45 4.85 -4.63
C ARG A 112 3.36 5.01 -3.59
N VAL A 113 3.08 3.92 -2.89
CA VAL A 113 2.24 3.96 -1.70
C VAL A 113 3.12 3.69 -0.49
N ARG A 114 3.07 4.59 0.48
CA ARG A 114 3.64 4.37 1.80
C ARG A 114 2.59 3.70 2.68
N LEU A 115 2.87 2.46 3.07
CA LEU A 115 2.10 1.67 4.01
C LEU A 115 2.53 2.08 5.42
N LEU A 116 1.65 2.78 6.13
CA LEU A 116 1.94 3.38 7.42
C LEU A 116 1.53 2.45 8.56
N GLY A 117 2.50 2.06 9.38
CA GLY A 117 2.29 1.14 10.50
C GLY A 117 1.76 -0.23 10.11
N ARG A 118 1.67 -1.12 11.10
CA ARG A 118 1.25 -2.52 10.95
C ARG A 118 0.26 -2.86 12.07
N VAL A 119 -0.70 -3.73 11.76
CA VAL A 119 -1.72 -4.15 12.74
C VAL A 119 -1.47 -5.58 13.23
N GLN A 120 -1.23 -6.49 12.30
CA GLN A 120 -1.22 -7.92 12.59
C GLN A 120 0.20 -8.46 12.85
N ARG A 121 0.32 -9.23 13.93
CA ARG A 121 1.49 -10.08 14.18
C ARG A 121 1.29 -11.45 13.58
N GLN A 122 2.34 -12.02 13.03
CA GLN A 122 2.35 -13.43 12.68
C GLN A 122 2.55 -14.25 13.95
N THR A 123 1.62 -15.16 14.23
CA THR A 123 1.60 -15.97 15.46
C THR A 123 1.97 -17.43 15.23
N PHE A 124 2.06 -17.86 13.96
CA PHE A 124 2.47 -19.20 13.58
C PHE A 124 3.94 -19.20 13.14
N GLU A 125 4.76 -20.03 13.80
CA GLU A 125 6.17 -20.31 13.46
C GLU A 125 7.17 -19.13 13.47
N SER A 126 6.78 -17.93 13.92
CA SER A 126 7.66 -16.75 14.05
C SER A 126 7.60 -16.13 15.45
N MET A 127 8.54 -15.24 15.76
CA MET A 127 8.71 -14.59 17.07
C MET A 127 7.62 -13.55 17.42
N GLY A 128 6.47 -13.57 16.74
CA GLY A 128 5.40 -12.58 16.96
C GLY A 128 5.66 -11.25 16.25
N GLU A 129 6.35 -11.26 15.11
CA GLU A 129 6.71 -10.08 14.33
C GLU A 129 5.51 -9.53 13.54
N TYR A 130 5.51 -8.23 13.28
CA TYR A 130 4.51 -7.56 12.47
C TYR A 130 4.80 -7.67 10.98
N TYR A 131 3.75 -7.91 10.21
CA TYR A 131 3.80 -7.91 8.76
C TYR A 131 2.67 -7.04 8.20
N THR A 132 2.90 -6.51 7.01
CA THR A 132 1.84 -5.96 6.17
C THR A 132 1.83 -6.74 4.86
N CYS A 133 0.65 -7.25 4.48
CA CYS A 133 0.44 -8.01 3.27
C CYS A 133 -0.65 -7.36 2.43
N VAL A 134 -0.39 -7.23 1.13
CA VAL A 134 -1.26 -6.53 0.19
C VAL A 134 -1.65 -7.48 -0.94
N GLN A 135 -2.95 -7.70 -1.10
CA GLN A 135 -3.49 -8.53 -2.17
C GLN A 135 -3.54 -7.75 -3.49
N HIS A 136 -3.99 -6.49 -3.44
CA HIS A 136 -4.14 -5.66 -4.63
C HIS A 136 -3.88 -4.18 -4.33
N LEU A 137 -3.24 -3.52 -5.28
CA LEU A 137 -3.08 -2.07 -5.35
C LEU A 137 -3.47 -1.62 -6.75
N SER A 138 -4.11 -0.45 -6.83
CA SER A 138 -4.41 0.17 -8.12
C SER A 138 -4.20 1.67 -8.07
N VAL A 139 -3.66 2.21 -9.16
CA VAL A 139 -3.76 3.62 -9.52
C VAL A 139 -4.59 3.68 -10.79
N ALA A 140 -5.68 4.44 -10.78
CA ALA A 140 -6.62 4.55 -11.89
C ALA A 140 -6.76 6.01 -12.34
N GLY A 141 -7.00 6.18 -13.64
CA GLY A 141 -6.89 7.48 -14.30
C GLY A 141 -6.89 7.36 -15.82
N TRP A 142 -6.50 8.46 -16.48
CA TRP A 142 -6.34 8.58 -17.94
C TRP A 142 -4.89 8.76 -18.34
#